data_AF-A0A0G1NZN8-F1
#
_entry.id   AF-A0A0G1NZN8-F1
#
_cell.length_a   1.000
_cell.length_b   1.000
_cell.length_c   1.000
_cell.angle_alpha   90.00
_cell.angle_beta   90.00
_cell.angle_gamma   90.00
#
_symmetry.space_group_name_H-M   'P 1'
#
loop_
_entity.id
_entity.type
_entity.pdbx_description
1 polymer ?
#
loop_
_entity_poly.entity_id
_entity_poly.type
_entity_poly.pdbx_seq_one_letter_code
_entity_poly.pdbx_strand_id
1 'polypeptide(L)'
;MAYLFGSVTRGTAGLLSDIDVAVMFEVDISAREQDKRTHNIAKEMEKQTDGYGVDMVNLKEVKSALMKYQIVFDGELIYAQSKSVAREFSIAVMREYEDMRYLYDLQFRLMEERLRKGSYGKQKVGSPYLSKYVTSQ
;
A
#
# COMPACT_ATOMS: atom_id res chain seq x y z
N MET A 1 10.00 -9.58 -7.32
CA MET A 1 10.48 -8.18 -7.35
C MET A 1 10.49 -7.60 -5.96
N ALA A 2 11.30 -6.59 -5.69
CA ALA A 2 11.29 -5.85 -4.44
C ALA A 2 11.52 -4.34 -4.68
N TYR A 3 10.82 -3.51 -3.91
CA TYR A 3 10.93 -2.05 -3.92
C TYR A 3 11.22 -1.56 -2.51
N LEU A 4 12.10 -0.57 -2.38
CA LEU A 4 12.15 0.30 -1.22
C LEU A 4 11.16 1.44 -1.46
N PHE A 5 10.38 1.85 -0.46
CA PHE A 5 9.45 2.96 -0.63
C PHE A 5 9.36 3.78 0.67
N GLY A 6 8.36 4.65 0.75
CA GLY A 6 8.05 5.32 2.01
C GLY A 6 8.98 6.48 2.33
N SER A 7 9.23 6.69 3.63
CA SER A 7 9.92 7.89 4.11
C SER A 7 11.40 7.95 3.68
N VAL A 8 12.03 6.79 3.53
CA VAL A 8 13.43 6.64 3.12
C VAL A 8 13.62 7.11 1.68
N THR A 9 12.80 6.64 0.73
CA THR A 9 12.93 7.06 -0.68
C THR A 9 12.55 8.51 -0.92
N ARG A 10 11.66 9.07 -0.09
CA ARG A 10 11.27 10.49 -0.15
C ARG A 10 12.28 11.44 0.50
N GLY A 11 13.30 10.92 1.18
CA GLY A 11 14.27 11.74 1.92
C GLY A 11 13.69 12.44 3.15
N THR A 12 12.56 11.94 3.67
CA THR A 12 11.88 12.49 4.86
C THR A 12 11.99 11.57 6.06
N ALA A 13 12.89 10.58 6.02
CA ALA A 13 13.13 9.66 7.13
C ALA A 13 13.77 10.40 8.32
N GLY A 14 13.23 10.15 9.52
CA GLY A 14 13.76 10.65 10.79
C GLY A 14 14.32 9.52 11.66
N LEU A 15 14.74 9.86 12.89
CA LEU A 15 15.34 8.90 13.83
C LEU A 15 14.42 7.74 14.25
N LEU A 16 13.11 7.89 14.06
CA LEU A 16 12.11 6.88 14.40
C LEU A 16 11.46 6.26 13.15
N SER A 17 11.98 6.57 11.96
CA SER A 17 11.45 6.01 10.71
C SER A 17 11.83 4.54 10.58
N ASP A 18 10.88 3.75 10.11
CA ASP A 18 11.07 2.42 9.58
C ASP A 18 11.48 2.43 8.11
N ILE A 19 11.98 1.29 7.66
CA ILE A 19 12.33 1.01 6.28
C ILE A 19 11.17 0.25 5.65
N ASP A 20 10.44 0.91 4.76
CA ASP A 20 9.31 0.33 4.05
C ASP A 20 9.79 -0.46 2.82
N VAL A 21 9.54 -1.77 2.78
CA VAL A 21 9.93 -2.65 1.68
C VAL A 21 8.74 -3.42 1.13
N ALA A 22 8.53 -3.34 -0.18
CA ALA A 22 7.48 -4.07 -0.85
C ALA A 22 8.05 -5.24 -1.63
N VAL A 23 7.51 -6.45 -1.44
CA VAL A 23 7.97 -7.66 -2.14
C VAL A 23 6.85 -8.29 -2.95
N MET A 24 7.22 -8.84 -4.11
CA MET A 24 6.33 -9.62 -4.94
C MET A 24 6.96 -10.97 -5.24
N PHE A 25 6.38 -12.03 -4.69
CA PHE A 25 6.77 -13.42 -4.96
C PHE A 25 6.13 -13.90 -6.27
N GLU A 26 6.90 -14.56 -7.14
CA GLU A 26 6.42 -15.00 -8.46
C GLU A 26 5.60 -16.31 -8.42
N VAL A 27 5.75 -17.12 -7.37
CA VAL A 27 5.30 -18.52 -7.31
C VAL A 27 4.01 -18.74 -6.50
N ASP A 28 3.36 -19.89 -6.73
CA ASP A 28 2.29 -20.50 -5.90
C ASP A 28 2.82 -20.94 -4.52
N ILE A 29 3.41 -20.01 -3.77
CA ILE A 29 3.76 -20.24 -2.38
C ILE A 29 2.52 -20.00 -1.54
N SER A 30 2.24 -20.88 -0.58
CA SER A 30 1.11 -20.67 0.34
C SER A 30 1.28 -19.37 1.11
N ALA A 31 0.17 -18.71 1.48
CA ALA A 31 0.22 -17.45 2.26
C ALA A 31 1.11 -17.58 3.50
N ARG A 32 1.01 -18.70 4.23
CA ARG A 32 1.86 -18.99 5.39
C ARG A 32 3.36 -19.00 5.08
N GLU A 33 3.75 -19.52 3.93
CA GLU A 33 5.15 -19.54 3.52
C GLU A 33 5.61 -18.17 3.01
N GLN A 34 4.72 -17.39 2.37
CA GLN A 34 4.99 -15.99 2.04
C GLN A 34 5.25 -15.18 3.30
N ASP A 35 4.37 -15.29 4.31
CA ASP A 35 4.52 -14.62 5.61
C ASP A 35 5.85 -14.97 6.28
N LYS A 36 6.18 -16.28 6.33
CA LYS A 36 7.43 -16.76 6.90
C LYS A 36 8.65 -16.18 6.18
N ARG A 37 8.62 -16.12 4.84
CA ARG A 37 9.72 -15.56 4.04
C ARG A 37 9.85 -14.06 4.25
N THR A 38 8.75 -13.34 4.19
CA THR A 38 8.70 -11.90 4.47
C THR A 38 9.29 -11.60 5.84
N HIS A 39 8.86 -12.32 6.89
CA HIS A 39 9.40 -12.16 8.25
C HIS A 39 10.89 -12.44 8.36
N ASN A 40 11.36 -13.50 7.68
CA ASN A 40 12.79 -13.83 7.68
C ASN A 40 13.63 -12.78 6.96
N ILE A 41 13.13 -12.24 5.84
CA ILE A 41 13.80 -11.17 5.10
C ILE A 41 13.84 -9.89 5.94
N ALA A 42 12.71 -9.50 6.54
CA ALA A 42 12.62 -8.33 7.42
C ALA A 42 13.67 -8.41 8.54
N LYS A 43 13.70 -9.53 9.28
CA LYS A 43 14.67 -9.75 10.36
C LYS A 43 16.12 -9.68 9.92
N GLU A 44 16.43 -10.16 8.72
CA GLU A 44 17.80 -10.08 8.21
C GLU A 44 18.13 -8.63 7.81
N MET A 45 17.20 -7.92 7.18
CA MET A 45 17.36 -6.50 6.86
C MET A 45 17.54 -5.64 8.11
N GLU A 46 16.76 -5.87 9.17
CA GLU A 46 16.90 -5.17 10.46
C GLU A 46 18.33 -5.30 11.03
N LYS A 47 18.93 -6.50 10.96
CA LYS A 47 20.32 -6.70 11.41
C LYS A 47 21.33 -5.94 10.56
N GLN A 48 21.11 -5.84 9.26
CA GLN A 48 22.01 -5.15 8.33
C GLN A 48 21.82 -3.63 8.36
N THR A 49 20.76 -3.15 9.00
CA THR A 49 20.39 -1.73 9.09
C THR A 49 20.41 -1.27 10.54
N ASP A 50 21.41 -1.68 11.32
CA ASP A 50 21.62 -1.22 12.71
C ASP A 50 20.38 -1.29 13.63
N GLY A 51 19.44 -2.21 13.35
CA GLY A 51 18.20 -2.38 14.11
C GLY A 51 17.08 -1.40 13.77
N TYR A 52 17.18 -0.64 12.67
CA TYR A 52 16.02 0.09 12.14
C TYR A 52 14.91 -0.91 11.81
N GLY A 53 13.68 -0.61 12.24
CA GLY A 53 12.52 -1.47 11.96
C GLY A 53 12.26 -1.57 10.46
N VAL A 54 11.86 -2.74 9.99
CA VAL A 54 11.55 -2.98 8.57
C VAL A 54 10.09 -3.37 8.45
N ASP A 55 9.26 -2.52 7.83
CA ASP A 55 7.90 -2.88 7.47
C ASP A 55 7.89 -3.49 6.07
N MET A 56 7.39 -4.72 5.97
CA MET A 56 7.34 -5.44 4.70
C MET A 56 5.91 -5.69 4.23
N VAL A 57 5.63 -5.26 3.01
CA VAL A 57 4.33 -5.46 2.37
C VAL A 57 4.41 -6.42 1.19
N ASN A 58 3.45 -7.33 1.10
CA ASN A 58 3.30 -8.20 -0.07
C ASN A 58 2.51 -7.48 -1.16
N LEU A 59 3.18 -7.10 -2.25
CA LEU A 59 2.60 -6.37 -3.38
C LEU A 59 1.36 -7.06 -3.99
N LYS A 60 1.29 -8.40 -3.95
CA LYS A 60 0.11 -9.14 -4.45
C LYS A 60 -1.13 -8.95 -3.57
N GLU A 61 -0.96 -8.65 -2.29
CA GLU A 61 -2.05 -8.52 -1.32
C GLU A 61 -2.51 -7.07 -1.13
N VAL A 62 -1.71 -6.10 -1.56
CA VAL A 62 -2.09 -4.69 -1.55
C VAL A 62 -3.30 -4.49 -2.45
N LYS A 63 -4.44 -4.08 -1.85
CA LYS A 63 -5.68 -3.81 -2.59
C LYS A 63 -5.81 -2.37 -3.06
N SER A 64 -5.05 -1.44 -2.46
CA SER A 64 -5.11 -0.03 -2.78
C SER A 64 -4.28 0.28 -4.03
N ALA A 65 -4.93 0.70 -5.12
CA ALA A 65 -4.25 1.14 -6.33
C ALA A 65 -3.31 2.33 -6.07
N LEU A 66 -3.72 3.26 -5.19
CA LEU A 66 -2.86 4.36 -4.73
C LEU A 66 -1.60 3.85 -4.04
N MET A 67 -1.71 2.87 -3.14
CA MET A 67 -0.53 2.34 -2.43
C MET A 67 0.41 1.61 -3.38
N LYS A 68 -0.12 0.81 -4.32
CA LYS A 68 0.71 0.20 -5.38
C LYS A 68 1.42 1.26 -6.21
N TYR A 69 0.72 2.32 -6.59
CA TYR A 69 1.29 3.43 -7.34
C TYR A 69 2.45 4.08 -6.59
N GLN A 70 2.26 4.41 -5.32
CA GLN A 70 3.31 4.97 -4.46
C GLN A 70 4.53 4.05 -4.37
N ILE A 71 4.31 2.75 -4.19
CA ILE A 71 5.43 1.77 -4.13
C ILE A 71 6.21 1.74 -5.45
N VAL A 72 5.52 1.73 -6.59
CA VAL A 72 6.15 1.51 -7.90
C VAL A 72 6.75 2.78 -8.51
N PHE A 73 6.10 3.93 -8.30
CA PHE A 73 6.46 5.19 -8.96
C PHE A 73 7.16 6.18 -8.02
N ASP A 74 6.87 6.16 -6.71
CA ASP A 74 7.57 6.99 -5.72
C ASP A 74 8.66 6.20 -4.96
N GLY A 75 8.67 4.87 -5.13
CA GLY A 75 9.67 3.97 -4.58
C GLY A 75 10.85 3.72 -5.52
N GLU A 76 11.82 2.97 -5.02
CA GLU A 76 13.03 2.55 -5.73
C GLU A 76 13.01 1.03 -5.95
N LEU A 77 13.13 0.59 -7.20
CA LEU A 77 13.22 -0.82 -7.53
C LEU A 77 14.60 -1.37 -7.15
N ILE A 78 14.66 -2.12 -6.05
CA ILE A 78 15.91 -2.72 -5.55
C ILE A 78 16.17 -4.13 -6.12
N TYR A 79 15.14 -4.83 -6.59
CA TYR A 79 15.30 -6.15 -7.22
C TYR A 79 14.17 -6.49 -8.21
N ALA A 80 14.52 -6.98 -9.40
CA ALA A 80 13.59 -7.62 -10.32
C ALA A 80 14.26 -8.78 -11.05
N GLN A 81 13.50 -9.84 -11.34
CA GLN A 81 13.99 -10.97 -12.13
C GLN A 81 14.38 -10.51 -13.55
N SER A 82 13.62 -9.60 -14.15
CA SER A 82 13.95 -9.01 -15.43
C SER A 82 13.37 -7.59 -15.55
N LYS A 83 13.97 -6.79 -16.44
CA LYS A 83 13.46 -5.46 -16.79
C LYS A 83 12.09 -5.49 -17.46
N SER A 84 11.75 -6.57 -18.17
CA SER A 84 10.45 -6.71 -18.82
C SER A 84 9.34 -6.91 -17.78
N VAL A 85 9.56 -7.80 -16.80
CA VAL A 85 8.58 -8.07 -15.73
C VAL A 85 8.31 -6.80 -14.91
N ALA A 86 9.34 -6.03 -14.56
CA ALA A 86 9.16 -4.76 -13.85
C ALA A 86 8.37 -3.73 -14.67
N ARG A 87 8.63 -3.66 -15.98
CA ARG A 87 7.93 -2.75 -16.89
C ARG A 87 6.46 -3.13 -17.07
N GLU A 88 6.16 -4.41 -17.27
CA GLU A 88 4.79 -4.89 -17.42
C GLU A 88 3.98 -4.62 -16.15
N PHE A 89 4.58 -4.86 -14.99
CA PHE A 89 3.95 -4.57 -13.71
C PHE A 89 3.71 -3.08 -13.51
N SER A 90 4.66 -2.21 -13.85
CA SER A 90 4.47 -0.75 -13.69
C SER A 90 3.37 -0.21 -14.61
N ILE A 91 3.26 -0.72 -15.83
CA ILE A 91 2.16 -0.40 -16.74
C ILE A 91 0.82 -0.82 -16.14
N ALA A 92 0.72 -2.02 -15.56
CA ALA A 92 -0.50 -2.50 -14.93
C ALA A 92 -0.91 -1.63 -13.73
N VAL A 93 0.04 -1.28 -12.86
CA VAL A 93 -0.19 -0.41 -11.70
C VAL A 93 -0.61 1.00 -12.12
N MET A 94 0.02 1.57 -13.15
CA MET A 94 -0.37 2.88 -13.70
C MET A 94 -1.83 2.87 -14.17
N ARG A 95 -2.25 1.85 -14.91
CA ARG A 95 -3.63 1.72 -15.39
C ARG A 95 -4.63 1.64 -14.22
N GLU A 96 -4.36 0.75 -13.26
CA GLU A 96 -5.21 0.57 -12.08
C GLU A 96 -5.35 1.87 -11.28
N TYR A 97 -4.26 2.65 -11.15
CA TYR A 97 -4.29 3.94 -10.48
C TYR A 97 -5.09 4.99 -11.25
N GLU A 98 -4.87 5.12 -12.56
CA GLU A 98 -5.58 6.09 -13.40
C GLU A 98 -7.09 5.85 -13.42
N ASP A 99 -7.52 4.58 -13.45
CA ASP A 99 -8.94 4.19 -13.34
C ASP A 99 -9.56 4.67 -12.02
N MET A 100 -8.76 4.70 -10.94
CA MET A 100 -9.20 5.07 -9.59
C MET A 100 -8.96 6.56 -9.26
N ARG A 101 -8.15 7.28 -10.05
CA ARG A 101 -7.68 8.65 -9.72
C ARG A 101 -8.82 9.60 -9.40
N TYR A 102 -9.86 9.59 -10.24
CA TYR A 102 -11.04 10.43 -10.02
C TYR A 102 -11.74 10.15 -8.68
N LEU A 103 -11.82 8.88 -8.27
CA LEU A 103 -12.44 8.51 -7.00
C LEU A 103 -11.59 8.95 -5.81
N TYR A 104 -10.26 8.89 -5.91
CA TYR A 104 -9.36 9.42 -4.89
C TYR A 104 -9.50 10.95 -4.75
N ASP A 105 -9.55 11.68 -5.86
CA ASP A 105 -9.74 13.14 -5.85
C ASP A 105 -11.09 13.53 -5.25
N LEU A 106 -12.16 12.79 -5.57
CA LEU A 106 -13.47 13.01 -4.97
C LEU A 106 -13.46 12.71 -3.47
N GLN A 107 -12.86 11.57 -3.06
CA GLN A 107 -12.73 11.20 -1.66
C GLN A 107 -12.00 12.27 -0.86
N PHE A 108 -10.88 12.78 -1.38
CA PHE A 108 -10.08 13.82 -0.74
C PHE A 108 -10.90 15.11 -0.55
N ARG A 109 -11.56 15.61 -1.60
CA ARG A 109 -12.42 16.81 -1.51
C ARG A 109 -13.54 16.66 -0.48
N LEU A 110 -14.23 15.51 -0.47
CA LEU A 110 -15.30 15.24 0.50
C LEU A 110 -14.76 15.17 1.93
N MET A 111 -13.55 14.64 2.12
CA MET A 111 -12.87 14.62 3.40
C MET A 111 -12.54 16.04 3.88
N GLU A 112 -11.95 16.88 3.03
CA GLU A 112 -11.64 18.29 3.34
C GLU A 112 -12.90 19.08 3.71
N GLU A 113 -13.99 18.88 2.97
CA GLU A 113 -15.26 19.51 3.31
C GLU A 113 -15.77 19.13 4.70
N ARG A 114 -15.65 17.85 5.07
CA ARG A 114 -16.06 17.35 6.39
C ARG A 114 -15.18 17.92 7.50
N LEU A 115 -13.88 18.04 7.26
CA LEU A 115 -12.95 18.68 8.20
C LEU A 115 -13.34 20.14 8.41
N ARG A 116 -13.55 20.90 7.32
CA ARG A 116 -13.97 22.31 7.38
C ARG A 116 -15.32 22.50 8.10
N LYS A 117 -16.26 21.59 7.88
CA LYS A 117 -17.58 21.60 8.52
C LYS A 117 -17.57 21.04 9.96
N GLY A 118 -16.43 20.59 10.48
CA GLY A 118 -16.33 19.96 11.80
C GLY A 118 -17.18 18.69 11.93
N SER A 119 -17.45 18.01 10.82
CA SER A 119 -18.25 16.78 10.74
C SER A 119 -17.41 15.54 10.45
N TYR A 120 -16.10 15.69 10.29
CA TYR A 120 -15.16 14.59 10.18
C TYR A 120 -15.20 13.71 11.45
N GLY A 121 -15.21 12.38 11.27
CA GLY A 121 -15.30 11.42 12.37
C GLY A 121 -16.66 11.34 13.08
N LYS A 122 -17.62 12.23 12.79
CA LYS A 122 -18.99 12.13 13.32
C LYS A 122 -19.76 11.05 12.55
N GLN A 123 -19.71 9.82 13.04
CA GLN A 123 -20.51 8.73 12.52
C GLN A 123 -22.00 9.12 12.62
N LYS A 124 -22.70 9.22 11.49
CA LYS A 124 -24.16 9.13 11.52
C LYS A 124 -24.48 7.69 11.92
N VAL A 125 -24.84 7.47 13.19
CA VAL A 125 -25.53 6.26 13.60
C VAL A 125 -26.80 6.21 12.74
N GLY A 126 -26.83 5.29 11.77
CA GLY A 126 -27.88 5.19 10.76
C GLY A 126 -27.48 5.74 9.39
N SER A 127 -26.87 4.90 8.56
CA SER A 127 -26.87 5.12 7.12
C SER A 127 -28.29 4.88 6.57
N PRO A 128 -28.94 5.86 5.91
CA PRO A 128 -30.25 5.67 5.27
C PRO A 128 -30.24 4.63 4.15
N TYR A 129 -29.05 4.22 3.67
CA TYR A 129 -28.90 3.24 2.61
C TYR A 129 -29.10 1.79 3.09
N LEU A 130 -28.98 1.54 4.39
CA LEU A 130 -29.18 0.20 4.97
C LEU A 130 -30.62 -0.02 5.46
N SER A 131 -31.43 1.03 5.61
CA SER A 131 -32.81 0.87 6.11
C SER A 131 -33.80 0.33 5.06
N LYS A 132 -33.42 0.31 3.78
CA LYS A 132 -34.29 -0.19 2.69
C LYS A 132 -34.23 -1.71 2.49
N TYR A 133 -33.34 -2.41 3.19
CA TYR A 133 -33.12 -3.85 3.02
C TYR A 133 -33.40 -4.68 4.28
N VAL A 134 -33.88 -4.05 5.36
CA VAL A 134 -34.20 -4.74 6.62
C VAL A 134 -35.65 -4.52 6.99
N THR A 135 -36.56 -5.06 6.17
CA THR A 135 -37.92 -5.41 6.61
C THR A 135 -38.53 -6.40 5.62
N SER A 136 -38.13 -7.66 5.70
CA SER A 136 -38.84 -8.81 5.13
C SER A 136 -38.37 -10.11 5.81
N GLN A 137 -38.77 -10.31 7.07
CA GLN A 137 -38.98 -11.63 7.68
C GLN A 137 -40.18 -11.53 8.60
#